data_AF-A0A819VW43-F1
#
_entry.id   AF-A0A819VW43-F1
#
_cell.length_a   1.000
_cell.length_b   1.000
_cell.length_c   1.000
_cell.angle_alpha   90.00
_cell.angle_beta   90.00
_cell.angle_gamma   90.00
#
_symmetry.space_group_name_H-M   'P 1'
#
loop_
_entity.id
_entity.type
_entity.pdbx_description
1 polymer ?
#
loop_
_entity_poly.entity_id
_entity_poly.type
_entity_poly.pdbx_seq_one_letter_code
_entity_poly.pdbx_strand_id
1 'polypeptide(L)'
;IKTKDVFLYLFDSEFSSDRGQCYFNGQLSSTTSMWQMINLTAAVSFTLIDNQIVWFNVSAWMGGWNEQDDKAVLQLTFLDQANQQVGTNTTIGPVLAIDRGYKTSLLFRSANGMVPIGSRSAIVLVTFTHINQNWNDGSIDNIALFLYF
;
A
#
# COMPACT_ATOMS: atom_id res chain seq x y z
N ILE A 1 -26.75 10.98 -6.25
CA ILE A 1 -26.34 10.24 -5.03
C ILE A 1 -24.91 10.68 -4.75
N LYS A 2 -24.69 11.46 -3.67
CA LYS A 2 -23.35 11.92 -3.29
C LYS A 2 -22.59 10.74 -2.70
N THR A 3 -21.47 10.35 -3.31
CA THR A 3 -20.50 9.43 -2.70
C THR A 3 -19.88 10.13 -1.49
N LYS A 4 -19.88 9.43 -0.36
CA LYS A 4 -19.37 9.92 0.92
C LYS A 4 -17.99 9.30 1.10
N ASP A 5 -16.95 10.12 1.03
CA ASP A 5 -15.60 9.68 1.38
C ASP A 5 -15.56 9.34 2.87
N VAL A 6 -15.01 8.18 3.19
CA VAL A 6 -14.78 7.74 4.57
C VAL A 6 -13.35 8.11 4.93
N PHE A 7 -13.17 9.27 5.57
CA PHE A 7 -11.92 9.64 6.22
C PHE A 7 -12.02 9.34 7.71
N LEU A 8 -11.17 8.45 8.20
CA LEU A 8 -11.02 8.15 9.62
C LEU A 8 -9.81 8.94 10.13
N TYR A 9 -10.04 9.91 11.01
CA TYR A 9 -8.98 10.73 11.63
C TYR A 9 -8.58 10.14 12.97
N LEU A 10 -7.29 9.86 13.17
CA LEU A 10 -6.66 9.73 14.48
C LEU A 10 -5.27 10.40 14.44
N PHE A 11 -5.01 11.34 15.35
CA PHE A 11 -3.75 12.08 15.47
C PHE A 11 -2.77 11.34 16.37
N ASP A 12 -1.48 11.30 16.00
CA ASP A 12 -0.37 11.63 16.91
C ASP A 12 0.84 12.17 16.12
N SER A 13 1.67 12.95 16.80
CA SER A 13 2.25 14.21 16.34
C SER A 13 3.77 14.20 16.10
N GLU A 14 4.37 13.07 15.71
CA GLU A 14 5.84 12.98 15.50
C GLU A 14 6.31 12.88 14.04
N PHE A 15 5.41 12.89 13.05
CA PHE A 15 5.80 12.80 11.64
C PHE A 15 5.46 14.11 10.87
N SER A 16 6.46 14.99 10.80
CA SER A 16 6.62 16.15 9.88
C SER A 16 5.47 16.43 8.88
N SER A 17 4.68 17.45 9.22
CA SER A 17 3.89 18.47 8.46
C SER A 17 3.71 18.49 6.93
N ASP A 18 3.89 17.41 6.17
CA ASP A 18 3.67 17.44 4.70
C ASP A 18 3.23 16.09 4.11
N ARG A 19 2.65 15.22 4.94
CA ARG A 19 2.35 13.83 4.59
C ARG A 19 0.95 13.44 5.08
N GLY A 20 0.39 12.42 4.43
CA GLY A 20 -1.05 12.19 4.32
C GLY A 20 -1.76 12.02 5.66
N GLN A 21 -3.09 12.10 5.65
CA GLN A 21 -3.90 11.92 6.87
C GLN A 21 -4.01 10.45 7.33
N CYS A 22 -3.23 9.52 6.75
CA CYS A 22 -3.49 8.07 6.83
C CYS A 22 -2.20 7.30 7.20
N TYR A 23 -1.63 7.61 8.36
CA TYR A 23 -0.48 6.90 8.94
C TYR A 23 -0.91 5.58 9.60
N PHE A 24 -0.19 4.50 9.30
CA PHE A 24 -0.40 3.18 9.90
C PHE A 24 0.93 2.56 10.33
N ASN A 25 0.93 1.83 11.45
CA ASN A 25 2.07 1.07 11.93
C ASN A 25 1.69 -0.32 12.47
N GLY A 26 2.69 -1.17 12.67
CA GLY A 26 2.50 -2.57 13.01
C GLY A 26 2.03 -2.88 14.44
N GLN A 27 2.16 -1.92 15.37
CA GLN A 27 1.66 -1.99 16.76
C GLN A 27 2.25 -3.17 17.58
N LEU A 28 1.46 -3.84 18.42
CA LEU A 28 1.95 -4.72 19.49
C LEU A 28 2.27 -6.16 19.06
N SER A 29 1.94 -6.55 17.82
CA SER A 29 2.09 -7.93 17.36
C SER A 29 3.21 -8.08 16.36
N SER A 30 3.84 -9.27 16.39
CA SER A 30 5.02 -9.56 15.58
C SER A 30 4.76 -9.46 14.08
N THR A 31 3.55 -9.83 13.68
CA THR A 31 3.04 -9.61 12.33
C THR A 31 1.62 -9.09 12.44
N THR A 32 1.35 -7.97 11.78
CA THR A 32 0.00 -7.42 11.62
C THR A 32 -0.23 -7.11 10.16
N SER A 33 -1.50 -6.96 9.78
CA SER A 33 -1.85 -6.65 8.41
C SER A 33 -3.10 -5.81 8.33
N MET A 34 -3.20 -5.05 7.25
CA MET A 34 -4.40 -4.35 6.83
C MET A 34 -4.58 -4.55 5.33
N TRP A 35 -5.82 -4.57 4.87
CA TRP A 35 -6.09 -4.75 3.46
C TRP A 35 -7.34 -3.98 3.03
N GLN A 36 -7.40 -3.68 1.74
CA GLN A 36 -8.58 -3.14 1.09
C GLN A 36 -8.79 -3.84 -0.25
N MET A 37 -10.02 -4.25 -0.52
CA MET A 37 -10.44 -4.66 -1.85
C MET A 37 -10.99 -3.44 -2.60
N ILE A 38 -10.44 -3.20 -3.79
CA ILE A 38 -10.76 -2.09 -4.67
C ILE A 38 -11.54 -2.65 -5.85
N ASN A 39 -12.74 -2.10 -6.09
CA ASN A 39 -13.50 -2.40 -7.28
C ASN A 39 -13.01 -1.54 -8.44
N LEU A 40 -12.44 -2.16 -9.49
CA LEU A 40 -11.89 -1.43 -10.63
C LEU A 40 -12.98 -0.86 -11.53
N THR A 41 -14.21 -1.41 -11.51
CA THR A 41 -15.31 -0.91 -12.36
C THR A 41 -15.74 0.50 -12.05
N ALA A 42 -15.50 0.95 -10.82
CA ALA A 42 -15.81 2.30 -10.40
C ALA A 42 -14.88 3.33 -11.06
N ALA A 43 -13.71 2.90 -11.55
CA ALA A 43 -12.65 3.78 -12.06
C ALA A 43 -12.41 3.62 -13.57
N VAL A 44 -12.44 2.40 -14.11
CA VAL A 44 -12.08 2.12 -15.51
C VAL A 44 -12.99 1.05 -16.12
N SER A 45 -13.29 1.15 -17.42
CA SER A 45 -14.10 0.14 -18.12
C SER A 45 -13.35 -1.16 -18.37
N PHE A 46 -14.05 -2.30 -18.32
CA PHE A 46 -13.46 -3.62 -18.60
C PHE A 46 -12.89 -3.73 -20.01
N THR A 47 -13.50 -3.07 -20.99
CA THR A 47 -13.00 -3.08 -22.36
C THR A 47 -11.60 -2.48 -22.46
N LEU A 48 -11.28 -1.45 -21.69
CA LEU A 48 -9.93 -0.88 -21.67
C LEU A 48 -8.92 -1.84 -20.99
N ILE A 49 -9.33 -2.47 -19.89
CA ILE A 49 -8.51 -3.47 -19.18
C ILE A 49 -8.24 -4.68 -20.09
N ASP A 50 -9.28 -5.22 -20.70
CA ASP A 50 -9.21 -6.46 -21.48
C ASP A 50 -8.48 -6.26 -22.83
N ASN A 51 -8.41 -5.02 -23.34
CA ASN A 51 -7.58 -4.64 -24.48
C ASN A 51 -6.15 -4.21 -24.09
N GLN A 52 -5.74 -4.39 -22.83
CA GLN A 52 -4.39 -4.05 -22.34
C GLN A 52 -4.00 -2.57 -22.51
N ILE A 53 -4.96 -1.68 -22.33
CA ILE A 53 -4.74 -0.23 -22.47
C ILE A 53 -4.40 0.42 -21.12
N VAL A 54 -4.86 -0.18 -20.02
CA VAL A 54 -4.80 0.42 -18.68
C VAL A 54 -3.50 0.08 -17.96
N TRP A 55 -2.83 1.11 -17.49
CA TRP A 55 -1.65 1.04 -16.63
C TRP A 55 -2.01 1.38 -15.18
N PHE A 56 -1.18 0.96 -14.25
CA PHE A 56 -1.28 1.31 -12.84
C PHE A 56 0.04 1.85 -12.30
N ASN A 57 -0.08 2.71 -11.29
CA ASN A 57 0.98 3.05 -10.35
C ASN A 57 0.49 2.72 -8.94
N VAL A 58 1.27 1.97 -8.17
CA VAL A 58 1.06 1.79 -6.73
C VAL A 58 2.20 2.46 -5.99
N SER A 59 1.88 3.24 -4.97
CA SER A 59 2.88 3.97 -4.19
C SER A 59 2.50 4.13 -2.72
N ALA A 60 3.51 4.36 -1.90
CA ALA A 60 3.36 4.68 -0.49
C ALA A 60 4.63 5.34 0.05
N TRP A 61 4.51 5.99 1.20
CA TRP A 61 5.65 6.37 2.04
C TRP A 61 5.84 5.27 3.08
N MET A 62 7.04 4.68 3.15
CA MET A 62 7.33 3.51 3.97
C MET A 62 8.57 3.71 4.82
N GLY A 63 8.60 3.14 6.03
CA GLY A 63 9.76 3.24 6.90
C GLY A 63 9.49 2.68 8.29
N GLY A 64 10.09 3.33 9.28
CA GLY A 64 9.95 2.92 10.68
C GLY A 64 10.74 3.81 11.64
N TRP A 65 11.00 3.28 12.83
CA TRP A 65 11.63 4.01 13.93
C TRP A 65 13.14 3.78 14.00
N ASN A 66 13.90 4.86 14.25
CA ASN A 66 15.33 4.87 14.55
C ASN A 66 16.16 3.88 13.71
N GLU A 67 16.94 3.00 14.35
CA GLU A 67 17.79 1.98 13.75
C GLU A 67 17.12 0.60 13.59
N GLN A 68 15.79 0.52 13.77
CA GLN A 68 15.06 -0.73 13.69
C GLN A 68 14.72 -1.14 12.25
N ASP A 69 14.81 -2.43 11.96
CA ASP A 69 14.45 -3.04 10.67
C ASP A 69 13.01 -3.56 10.61
N ASP A 70 12.18 -3.12 11.55
CA ASP A 70 10.74 -3.31 11.48
C ASP A 70 10.21 -2.66 10.20
N LYS A 71 9.31 -3.36 9.51
CA LYS A 71 9.01 -3.03 8.11
C LYS A 71 7.55 -3.19 7.76
N ALA A 72 7.11 -2.36 6.83
CA ALA A 72 5.88 -2.55 6.08
C ALA A 72 6.20 -3.03 4.65
N VAL A 73 5.44 -3.98 4.13
CA VAL A 73 5.46 -4.41 2.73
C VAL A 73 4.05 -4.31 2.18
N LEU A 74 3.88 -3.60 1.06
CA LEU A 74 2.61 -3.53 0.35
C LEU A 74 2.64 -4.50 -0.83
N GLN A 75 1.59 -5.31 -0.95
CA GLN A 75 1.33 -6.19 -2.08
C GLN A 75 0.02 -5.77 -2.78
N LEU A 76 0.09 -5.56 -4.08
CA LEU A 76 -1.05 -5.37 -4.98
C LEU A 76 -1.28 -6.66 -5.76
N THR A 77 -2.51 -7.17 -5.69
CA THR A 77 -2.96 -8.39 -6.36
C THR A 77 -4.21 -8.09 -7.16
N PHE A 78 -4.19 -8.36 -8.47
CA PHE A 78 -5.37 -8.22 -9.32
C PHE A 78 -6.17 -9.51 -9.33
N LEU A 79 -7.50 -9.39 -9.33
CA LEU A 79 -8.42 -10.52 -9.32
C LEU A 79 -9.43 -10.43 -10.46
N ASP A 80 -9.84 -11.59 -10.98
CA ASP A 80 -10.94 -11.72 -11.93
C ASP A 80 -12.32 -11.68 -11.25
N GLN A 81 -13.38 -11.90 -12.04
CA GLN A 81 -14.78 -11.92 -11.55
C GLN A 81 -15.07 -13.04 -10.54
N ALA A 82 -14.27 -14.11 -10.54
CA ALA A 82 -14.37 -15.25 -9.63
C ALA A 82 -13.44 -15.10 -8.42
N ASN A 83 -12.90 -13.89 -8.19
CA ASN A 83 -11.90 -13.58 -7.17
C ASN A 83 -10.62 -14.42 -7.28
N GLN A 84 -10.29 -14.92 -8.47
CA GLN A 84 -9.04 -15.61 -8.72
C GLN A 84 -7.96 -14.62 -9.12
N GLN A 85 -6.74 -14.83 -8.62
CA GLN A 85 -5.61 -13.99 -8.97
C GLN A 85 -5.33 -14.06 -10.48
N VAL A 86 -5.14 -12.89 -11.09
CA VAL A 86 -4.69 -12.74 -12.47
C VAL A 86 -3.39 -11.95 -12.52
N GLY A 87 -2.46 -12.40 -13.36
CA GLY A 87 -1.13 -11.84 -13.43
C GLY A 87 -0.28 -12.07 -12.17
N THR A 88 0.82 -11.34 -12.09
CA THR A 88 1.77 -11.41 -10.97
C THR A 88 1.50 -10.31 -9.95
N ASN A 89 1.69 -10.61 -8.67
CA ASN A 89 1.62 -9.61 -7.62
C ASN A 89 2.69 -8.53 -7.83
N THR A 90 2.34 -7.29 -7.52
CA THR A 90 3.29 -6.18 -7.47
C THR A 90 3.55 -5.83 -6.01
N THR A 91 4.82 -5.68 -5.63
CA THR A 91 5.20 -5.33 -4.26
C THR A 91 6.02 -4.05 -4.23
N ILE A 92 5.83 -3.25 -3.17
CA ILE A 92 6.72 -2.12 -2.84
C ILE A 92 7.14 -2.23 -1.38
N GLY A 93 8.33 -1.70 -1.08
CA GLY A 93 9.01 -1.92 0.19
C GLY A 93 9.73 -3.29 0.27
N PRO A 94 10.34 -3.62 1.42
CA PRO A 94 10.38 -2.81 2.63
C PRO A 94 11.29 -1.57 2.50
N VAL A 95 11.23 -0.69 3.49
CA VAL A 95 12.23 0.34 3.74
C VAL A 95 12.89 0.01 5.07
N LEU A 96 14.16 -0.38 5.04
CA LEU A 96 14.93 -0.82 6.21
C LEU A 96 15.65 0.35 6.90
N ALA A 97 16.24 0.13 8.08
CA ALA A 97 16.97 1.15 8.81
C ALA A 97 18.10 1.77 7.97
N ILE A 98 18.82 0.93 7.21
CA ILE A 98 19.91 1.38 6.33
C ILE A 98 19.42 2.33 5.23
N ASP A 99 18.24 2.09 4.64
CA ASP A 99 17.66 2.97 3.62
C ASP A 99 17.37 4.36 4.19
N ARG A 100 16.96 4.41 5.46
CA ARG A 100 16.62 5.63 6.21
C ARG A 100 17.84 6.35 6.78
N GLY A 101 19.05 5.84 6.58
CA GLY A 101 20.26 6.36 7.21
C GLY A 101 20.21 6.27 8.74
N TYR A 102 19.59 5.20 9.27
CA TYR A 102 19.41 4.93 10.70
C TYR A 102 18.65 6.02 11.47
N LYS A 103 17.64 6.63 10.83
CA LYS A 103 16.80 7.69 11.43
C LYS A 103 15.32 7.42 11.21
N THR A 104 14.49 7.73 12.20
CA THR A 104 13.02 7.73 12.05
C THR A 104 12.62 8.56 10.82
N SER A 105 12.07 7.90 9.81
CA SER A 105 11.64 8.56 8.57
C SER A 105 10.82 7.61 7.71
N LEU A 106 10.04 8.18 6.78
CA LEU A 106 9.40 7.45 5.70
C LEU A 106 10.04 7.86 4.37
N LEU A 107 10.29 6.89 3.51
CA LEU A 107 10.81 7.07 2.16
C LEU A 107 9.75 6.63 1.14
N PHE A 108 9.61 7.40 0.07
CA PHE A 108 8.68 7.07 -1.00
C PHE A 108 9.13 5.80 -1.73
N ARG A 109 8.17 4.91 -2.00
CA ARG A 109 8.32 3.74 -2.85
C ARG A 109 7.15 3.69 -3.81
N SER A 110 7.43 3.28 -5.05
CA SER A 110 6.40 3.10 -6.06
C SER A 110 6.78 1.99 -7.04
N ALA A 111 5.76 1.40 -7.66
CA ALA A 111 5.89 0.47 -8.75
C ALA A 111 4.83 0.76 -9.81
N ASN A 112 5.18 0.54 -11.06
CA ASN A 112 4.28 0.70 -12.20
C ASN A 112 4.14 -0.63 -12.93
N GLY A 113 3.00 -0.83 -13.58
CA GLY A 113 2.77 -1.97 -14.44
C GLY A 113 1.52 -1.79 -15.27
N MET A 114 1.25 -2.77 -16.13
CA MET A 114 0.00 -2.85 -16.86
C MET A 114 -1.02 -3.64 -16.04
N VAL A 115 -2.28 -3.21 -16.02
CA VAL A 115 -3.35 -3.97 -15.37
C VAL A 115 -3.53 -5.29 -16.15
N PRO A 116 -3.48 -6.47 -15.49
CA PRO A 116 -3.65 -7.75 -16.17
C PRO A 116 -5.01 -7.86 -16.88
N ILE A 117 -5.04 -8.52 -18.03
CA ILE A 117 -6.28 -8.86 -18.75
C ILE A 117 -7.22 -9.60 -17.79
N GLY A 118 -8.51 -9.27 -17.82
CA GLY A 118 -9.52 -9.94 -17.01
C GLY A 118 -9.62 -9.43 -15.57
N SER A 119 -8.82 -8.43 -15.17
CA SER A 119 -8.93 -7.82 -13.84
C SER A 119 -10.30 -7.15 -13.65
N ARG A 120 -10.91 -7.36 -12.48
CA ARG A 120 -12.21 -6.82 -12.06
C ARG A 120 -12.12 -6.13 -10.71
N SER A 121 -11.30 -6.65 -9.82
CA SER A 121 -10.94 -6.03 -8.55
C SER A 121 -9.43 -6.10 -8.32
N ALA A 122 -8.96 -5.38 -7.31
CA ALA A 122 -7.61 -5.49 -6.80
C ALA A 122 -7.63 -5.56 -5.27
N ILE A 123 -6.74 -6.33 -4.68
CA ILE A 123 -6.46 -6.30 -3.24
C ILE A 123 -5.15 -5.54 -3.04
N VAL A 124 -5.20 -4.53 -2.18
CA VAL A 124 -4.02 -3.92 -1.58
C VAL A 124 -3.90 -4.51 -0.18
N LEU A 125 -2.84 -5.28 0.06
CA LEU A 125 -2.50 -5.87 1.35
C LEU A 125 -1.22 -5.21 1.85
N VAL A 126 -1.22 -4.73 3.09
CA VAL A 126 0.00 -4.32 3.78
C VAL A 126 0.27 -5.28 4.91
N THR A 127 1.50 -5.80 4.97
CA THR A 127 2.00 -6.62 6.07
C THR A 127 3.08 -5.86 6.81
N PHE A 128 2.93 -5.76 8.12
CA PHE A 128 3.93 -5.20 9.01
C PHE A 128 4.62 -6.34 9.75
N THR A 129 5.94 -6.30 9.86
CA THR A 129 6.71 -7.33 10.55
C THR A 129 7.82 -6.68 11.37
N HIS A 130 7.86 -6.97 12.66
CA HIS A 130 9.02 -6.61 13.49
C HIS A 130 10.11 -7.68 13.38
N ILE A 131 11.37 -7.33 13.66
CA ILE A 131 12.46 -8.32 13.61
C ILE A 131 12.87 -8.82 15.00
N ASN A 132 12.91 -7.98 16.05
CA ASN A 132 13.51 -8.37 17.33
C ASN A 132 13.00 -7.61 18.59
N GLN A 133 11.79 -7.04 18.61
CA GLN A 133 11.35 -6.14 19.71
C GLN A 133 9.94 -6.42 20.24
N ASN A 134 9.47 -5.70 21.26
CA ASN A 134 8.09 -5.84 21.76
C ASN A 134 7.04 -5.08 20.93
N TRP A 135 7.50 -4.13 20.11
CA TRP A 135 6.67 -3.30 19.25
C TRP A 135 7.06 -3.54 17.79
N ASN A 136 6.13 -3.28 16.89
CA ASN A 136 6.30 -3.36 15.45
C ASN A 136 6.17 -1.94 14.89
N ASP A 137 7.33 -1.31 14.75
CA ASP A 137 7.46 0.07 14.30
C ASP A 137 7.52 0.19 12.77
N GLY A 138 7.25 -0.90 12.04
CA GLY A 138 7.05 -0.88 10.60
C GLY A 138 5.90 0.07 10.28
N SER A 139 6.14 1.04 9.40
CA SER A 139 5.24 2.17 9.21
C SER A 139 5.00 2.47 7.73
N ILE A 140 3.79 2.90 7.41
CA ILE A 140 3.36 3.27 6.07
C ILE A 140 2.38 4.44 6.12
N ASP A 141 2.42 5.32 5.12
CA ASP A 141 1.49 6.44 4.98
C ASP A 141 1.21 6.71 3.48
N ASN A 142 0.08 7.36 3.22
CA ASN A 142 -0.33 7.87 1.92
C ASN A 142 -0.24 6.80 0.81
N ILE A 143 -0.87 5.65 1.05
CA ILE A 143 -1.00 4.56 0.08
C ILE A 143 -1.90 5.02 -1.06
N ALA A 144 -1.41 4.91 -2.29
CA ALA A 144 -2.15 5.27 -3.49
C ALA A 144 -2.07 4.18 -4.55
N LEU A 145 -3.21 3.90 -5.18
CA LEU A 145 -3.31 3.16 -6.43
C LEU A 145 -3.93 4.09 -7.48
N PHE A 146 -3.17 4.39 -8.52
CA PHE A 146 -3.61 5.22 -9.63
C PHE A 146 -3.71 4.39 -10.91
N LEU A 147 -4.77 4.57 -11.68
CA LEU A 147 -4.99 3.92 -12.98
C LEU A 147 -4.98 4.98 -14.09
N TYR A 148 -4.31 4.69 -15.20
CA TYR A 148 -4.16 5.63 -16.33
C TYR A 148 -4.10 4.91 -17.67
N PHE A 149 -4.42 5.63 -18.75
CA PHE A 149 -4.40 5.16 -20.13
C PHE A 149 -4.37 6.33 -21.12
#